data_AF-A0A7G9SPC3-F1
#
_entry.id   AF-A0A7G9SPC3-F1
#
_cell.length_a   1.000
_cell.length_b   1.000
_cell.length_c   1.000
_cell.angle_alpha   90.00
_cell.angle_beta   90.00
_cell.angle_gamma   90.00
#
_symmetry.space_group_name_H-M   'P 1'
#
loop_
_entity.id
_entity.type
_entity.pdbx_description
1 polymer ?
#
loop_
_entity_poly.entity_id
_entity_poly.type
_entity_poly.pdbx_seq_one_letter_code
_entity_poly.pdbx_strand_id
1 'polypeptide(L)' 'MRTTVTIDDNDYEAALAVAEPDMDKADLFREAIRTFIRVRAAQRLAALGAAVPDMPDVPRRGGLRVNEDAPGE' A
#
# COMPACT_ATOMS: atom_id res chain seq x y z
N MET A 1 -21.42 -5.33 -11.90
CA MET A 1 -21.39 -4.47 -13.11
C MET A 1 -20.72 -5.25 -14.23
N ARG A 2 -21.24 -5.23 -15.47
CA ARG A 2 -20.59 -5.84 -16.63
C ARG A 2 -19.98 -4.74 -17.49
N THR A 3 -18.71 -4.91 -17.86
CA THR A 3 -17.96 -3.95 -18.67
C THR A 3 -17.14 -4.73 -19.69
N THR A 4 -17.06 -4.22 -20.91
CA THR A 4 -16.20 -4.76 -21.98
C THR A 4 -15.00 -3.84 -22.10
N VAL A 5 -13.80 -4.41 -22.14
CA VAL A 5 -12.53 -3.68 -22.19
C VAL A 5 -11.69 -4.26 -23.32
N THR A 6 -10.98 -3.40 -24.05
CA THR A 6 -10.00 -3.80 -25.05
C THR A 6 -8.63 -3.82 -24.42
N ILE A 7 -7.88 -4.90 -24.63
CA ILE A 7 -6.50 -5.09 -24.14
C ILE A 7 -5.65 -5.60 -25.31
N ASP A 8 -4.36 -5.27 -25.30
CA ASP A 8 -3.40 -5.84 -26.23
C ASP A 8 -3.14 -7.31 -25.91
N ASP A 9 -2.95 -8.14 -26.94
CA ASP A 9 -2.72 -9.57 -26.75
C ASP A 9 -1.43 -9.85 -25.98
N ASN A 10 -0.37 -9.04 -26.17
CA ASN A 10 0.88 -9.22 -25.44
C ASN A 10 0.69 -8.96 -23.93
N ASP A 11 -0.10 -7.95 -23.57
CA ASP A 11 -0.40 -7.64 -22.17
C ASP A 11 -1.25 -8.75 -21.54
N TYR A 12 -2.20 -9.30 -22.31
CA TYR A 12 -3.03 -10.41 -21.86
C TYR A 12 -2.22 -11.69 -21.64
N GLU A 13 -1.32 -12.03 -22.56
CA GLU A 13 -0.41 -13.18 -22.43
C GLU A 13 0.55 -13.02 -21.25
N ALA A 14 1.14 -11.84 -21.09
CA ALA A 14 2.02 -11.54 -19.96
C ALA A 14 1.29 -11.68 -18.62
N ALA A 15 0.03 -11.23 -18.54
CA ALA A 15 -0.80 -11.40 -17.36
C ALA A 15 -1.13 -12.88 -17.11
N LEU A 16 -1.37 -13.67 -18.15
CA LEU A 16 -1.64 -15.11 -18.03
C LEU A 16 -0.41 -15.89 -17.52
N ALA A 17 0.79 -15.49 -17.92
CA ALA A 17 2.05 -16.14 -17.50
C ALA A 17 2.32 -16.02 -16.00
N VAL A 18 1.77 -15.00 -15.35
CA VAL A 18 1.90 -14.77 -13.89
C VAL A 18 0.62 -15.11 -13.12
N ALA A 19 -0.47 -15.43 -13.82
CA ALA A 19 -1.73 -15.76 -13.21
C ALA A 19 -1.70 -17.13 -12.53
N GLU A 20 -2.53 -17.29 -11.50
CA GLU A 20 -2.72 -18.60 -10.88
C GLU A 20 -3.47 -19.54 -11.83
N PRO A 21 -3.18 -20.87 -11.81
CA PRO A 21 -3.73 -21.83 -12.76
C PRO A 21 -5.26 -21.87 -12.82
N ASP A 22 -5.92 -21.56 -11.71
CA ASP A 22 -7.39 -21.63 -11.57
C ASP A 22 -8.06 -20.26 -11.74
N MET A 23 -7.32 -19.23 -12.15
CA MET A 23 -7.84 -17.86 -12.25
C MET A 23 -8.60 -17.65 -13.56
N ASP A 24 -9.86 -17.22 -13.46
CA ASP A 24 -10.65 -16.86 -14.63
C ASP A 24 -10.28 -15.46 -15.19
N LYS A 25 -10.73 -15.15 -16.42
CA LYS A 25 -10.42 -13.86 -17.06
C LYS A 25 -10.91 -12.66 -16.23
N ALA A 26 -12.10 -12.76 -15.64
CA ALA A 26 -12.69 -11.66 -14.89
C ALA A 26 -11.94 -11.41 -13.58
N ASP A 27 -11.43 -12.48 -12.96
CA ASP A 27 -10.67 -12.43 -11.73
C ASP A 27 -9.26 -11.91 -11.98
N LEU A 28 -8.64 -12.25 -13.11
CA LEU A 28 -7.39 -11.62 -13.56
C LEU A 28 -7.53 -10.10 -13.68
N PHE A 29 -8.60 -9.62 -14.32
CA PHE A 29 -8.86 -8.17 -14.43
C PHE A 29 -9.17 -7.51 -13.09
N ARG A 30 -9.94 -8.16 -12.23
CA ARG A 30 -10.23 -7.65 -10.87
C ARG A 30 -8.95 -7.52 -10.06
N GLU A 31 -8.07 -8.51 -10.14
CA GLU A 31 -6.84 -8.52 -9.36
C GLU A 31 -5.81 -7.53 -9.91
N ALA A 32 -5.75 -7.35 -11.24
CA ALA A 32 -4.96 -6.30 -11.87
C ALA A 32 -5.40 -4.90 -11.37
N ILE A 33 -6.72 -4.63 -11.32
CA ILE A 33 -7.26 -3.35 -10.82
C ILE A 33 -6.94 -3.18 -9.32
N ARG A 34 -7.12 -4.23 -8.51
CA ARG A 34 -6.82 -4.18 -7.07
C ARG A 34 -5.34 -3.87 -6.82
N THR A 35 -4.46 -4.54 -7.56
CA THR A 35 -3.01 -4.34 -7.50
C THR A 35 -2.64 -2.93 -7.95
N PHE A 36 -3.22 -2.43 -9.05
CA PHE A 36 -3.00 -1.07 -9.52
C PHE A 36 -3.36 -0.03 -8.45
N ILE A 37 -4.53 -0.16 -7.82
CA ILE A 37 -4.97 0.74 -6.74
C ILE A 37 -3.94 0.72 -5.60
N ARG A 38 -3.47 -0.46 -5.19
CA ARG A 38 -2.49 -0.62 -4.11
C ARG A 38 -1.16 0.06 -4.46
N VAL A 39 -0.64 -0.15 -5.67
CA VAL A 39 0.60 0.47 -6.15
C VAL A 39 0.47 1.98 -6.23
N ARG A 40 -0.63 2.51 -6.78
CA ARG A 40 -0.86 3.97 -6.85
C ARG A 40 -1.03 4.60 -5.48
N ALA A 41 -1.74 3.93 -4.56
CA ALA A 41 -1.86 4.38 -3.19
C ALA A 41 -0.50 4.43 -2.49
N ALA A 42 0.33 3.39 -2.67
CA ALA A 42 1.69 3.35 -2.13
C ALA A 42 2.58 4.45 -2.72
N GLN A 43 2.52 4.69 -4.05
CA GLN A 43 3.24 5.80 -4.69
C GLN A 43 2.81 7.16 -4.13
N ARG A 44 1.51 7.38 -3.94
CA ARG A 44 1.00 8.61 -3.33
C ARG A 44 1.49 8.76 -1.88
N LEU A 45 1.47 7.68 -1.11
CA LEU A 45 1.97 7.67 0.27
C LEU A 45 3.48 7.93 0.32
N ALA A 46 4.25 7.29 -0.57
CA ALA A 46 5.69 7.51 -0.67
C ALA A 46 6.02 8.96 -1.05
N ALA A 47 5.27 9.56 -1.97
CA ALA A 47 5.42 10.98 -2.31
C ALA A 47 5.14 11.91 -1.11
N LEU A 48 4.21 11.54 -0.22
CA LEU A 48 3.92 12.29 1.01
C LEU A 48 4.97 12.04 2.10
N GLY A 49 5.46 10.81 2.26
CA GLY A 49 6.50 10.45 3.23
C GLY A 49 7.88 10.96 2.85
N ALA A 50 8.18 11.07 1.55
CA ALA A 50 9.40 11.68 1.04
C ALA A 50 9.40 13.22 1.13
N ALA A 51 8.27 13.85 1.49
CA ALA A 51 8.19 15.30 1.63
C ALA A 51 8.78 15.82 2.96
N VAL A 52 9.00 14.95 3.96
CA VAL A 52 9.55 15.36 5.28
C VAL A 52 10.65 14.40 5.75
N PRO A 53 11.81 14.37 5.06
CA PRO A 53 12.94 13.50 5.44
C PRO A 53 13.52 13.81 6.83
N ASP A 54 13.39 15.05 7.30
CA ASP A 54 13.85 15.50 8.62
C ASP A 54 12.75 15.47 9.69
N MET A 55 11.69 14.67 9.51
CA MET A 55 10.61 14.59 10.49
C MET A 55 11.16 14.04 11.82
N PRO A 56 10.94 14.74 12.95
CA PRO A 56 11.39 14.26 14.26
C PRO A 56 10.70 12.94 14.60
N ASP A 57 11.47 11.98 15.14
CA ASP A 57 10.96 10.66 15.50
C ASP A 57 9.80 10.77 16.50
N VAL A 58 8.72 10.02 16.27
CA VAL A 58 7.54 10.07 17.13
C VAL A 58 7.87 9.37 18.45
N PRO A 59 7.72 10.03 19.61
CA PRO A 59 8.06 9.42 20.89
C PRO A 59 7.29 8.12 21.11
N ARG A 60 8.00 6.99 21.13
CA ARG A 60 7.39 5.69 21.46
C ARG A 60 6.91 5.76 22.90
N ARG A 61 5.70 5.24 23.12
CA ARG A 61 4.99 5.24 24.41
C ARG A 61 5.86 4.60 25.51
N GLY A 62 6.66 5.44 26.18
CA GLY A 62 7.63 5.06 27.21
C GLY A 62 8.26 6.28 27.88
N GLY A 63 8.17 7.47 27.27
CA GLY A 63 8.73 8.71 27.82
C GLY A 63 7.91 9.45 28.87
N LEU A 64 6.70 9.00 29.22
CA LEU A 64 5.94 9.62 30.31
C LEU A 64 6.15 8.86 31.63
N ARG A 65 7.35 8.97 32.18
CA ARG A 65 7.55 8.87 33.64
C ARG A 65 7.97 10.25 34.13
N VAL A 66 7.01 11.16 34.20
CA VAL A 66 7.12 12.33 35.05
C VAL A 66 6.62 11.88 36.41
N ASN A 67 7.52 11.47 37.30
CA ASN A 67 7.30 11.37 38.74
C ASN A 67 8.66 11.12 39.41
N GLU A 68 9.45 12.18 39.52
CA GLU A 68 10.55 12.24 40.46
C GLU A 68 10.61 13.70 40.91
N ASP A 69 9.82 14.00 41.94
CA ASP A 69 9.97 15.12 42.88
C ASP A 69 8.71 15.15 43.77
N ALA A 70 8.59 14.11 44.61
CA ALA A 70 7.86 14.27 45.86
C ALA A 70 8.89 14.76 46.89
N PRO A 71 8.82 16.02 47.38
CA PRO A 71 9.67 16.41 48.49
C PRO A 71 9.13 15.73 49.75
N GLY A 72 9.94 14.83 50.30
CA GLY A 72 9.87 14.51 51.72
C GLY A 72 10.52 15.64 52.50
N GLU A 73 9.73 16.32 53.32
CA GLU A 73 10.00 16.72 54.71
C GLU A 73 8.76 17.41 55.29
#